data_AF-A0A2E9WAY5-F1
#
_entry.id   AF-A0A2E9WAY5-F1
#
_cell.length_a   1.000
_cell.length_b   1.000
_cell.length_c   1.000
_cell.angle_alpha   90.00
_cell.angle_beta   90.00
_cell.angle_gamma   90.00
#
_symmetry.space_group_name_H-M   'P 1'
#
loop_
_entity.id
_entity.type
_entity.pdbx_description
1 polymer ?
#
loop_
_entity_poly.entity_id
_entity_poly.type
_entity_poly.pdbx_seq_one_letter_code
_entity_poly.pdbx_strand_id
1 'polypeptide(L)'
;MSFKGFFTTSLSDADPALFKSVTDEQDRQQNQIEMIASENIVSKAVIEAQGTVLTNKYAEGYPSRRYYGGCEFVDVAEQLAIDRAK
;
A
#
# COMPACT_ATOMS: atom_id res chain seq x y z
N MET A 1 -7.51 18.35 -20.65
CA MET A 1 -7.94 17.20 -19.83
C MET A 1 -8.33 17.71 -18.46
N SER A 2 -9.51 17.36 -17.95
CA SER A 2 -9.93 17.71 -16.60
C SER A 2 -9.55 16.57 -15.66
N PHE A 3 -8.69 16.84 -14.66
CA PHE A 3 -8.28 15.88 -13.64
C PHE A 3 -9.25 15.86 -12.44
N LYS A 4 -10.49 16.33 -12.62
CA LYS A 4 -11.45 16.47 -11.53
C LYS A 4 -11.69 15.11 -10.87
N GLY A 5 -11.37 15.01 -9.58
CA GLY A 5 -11.57 13.81 -8.77
C GLY A 5 -10.41 12.81 -8.81
N PHE A 6 -9.46 12.89 -9.75
CA PHE A 6 -8.43 11.85 -9.90
C PHE A 6 -7.62 11.59 -8.61
N PHE A 7 -7.31 12.63 -7.85
CA PHE A 7 -6.54 12.53 -6.61
C PHE A 7 -7.40 12.49 -5.33
N THR A 8 -8.72 12.65 -5.44
CA THR A 8 -9.58 12.91 -4.27
C THR A 8 -10.81 12.00 -4.19
N THR A 9 -11.20 11.37 -5.31
CA THR A 9 -12.30 10.42 -5.33
C THR A 9 -11.89 9.16 -4.58
N SER A 10 -12.69 8.77 -3.60
CA SER A 10 -12.47 7.57 -2.81
C SER A 10 -12.84 6.30 -3.60
N LEU A 11 -12.39 5.13 -3.13
CA LEU A 11 -12.81 3.85 -3.72
C LEU A 11 -14.34 3.66 -3.66
N SER A 12 -14.97 4.03 -2.54
CA SER A 12 -16.43 3.91 -2.38
C SER A 12 -17.22 4.75 -3.38
N ASP A 13 -16.67 5.88 -3.81
CA ASP A 13 -17.31 6.75 -4.81
C ASP A 13 -16.99 6.30 -6.24
N ALA A 14 -15.74 5.88 -6.49
CA ALA A 14 -15.27 5.48 -7.83
C ALA A 14 -15.83 4.11 -8.24
N ASP A 15 -15.86 3.15 -7.31
CA ASP A 15 -16.33 1.78 -7.52
C ASP A 15 -17.01 1.25 -6.25
N PRO A 16 -18.32 1.54 -6.06
CA PRO A 16 -19.07 1.06 -4.90
C PRO A 16 -19.15 -0.47 -4.81
N ALA A 17 -19.10 -1.17 -5.96
CA ALA A 17 -19.18 -2.62 -6.00
C ALA A 17 -17.89 -3.26 -5.47
N LEU A 18 -16.74 -2.74 -5.89
CA LEU A 18 -15.44 -3.16 -5.36
C LEU A 18 -15.30 -2.79 -3.88
N PHE A 19 -15.71 -1.58 -3.48
CA PHE A 19 -15.70 -1.18 -2.08
C PHE A 19 -16.54 -2.13 -1.20
N LYS A 20 -17.73 -2.52 -1.67
CA LYS A 20 -18.57 -3.51 -0.98
C LYS A 20 -17.84 -4.84 -0.80
N SER A 21 -17.13 -5.33 -1.83
CA SER A 21 -16.35 -6.57 -1.71
C SER A 21 -15.25 -6.46 -0.66
N VAL A 22 -14.59 -5.30 -0.54
CA VAL A 22 -13.57 -5.07 0.49
C VAL A 22 -14.18 -5.11 1.90
N THR A 23 -15.33 -4.46 2.10
CA THR A 23 -16.00 -4.44 3.40
C THR A 23 -16.58 -5.81 3.78
N ASP A 24 -17.15 -6.53 2.81
CA ASP A 24 -17.67 -7.89 3.05
C ASP A 24 -16.54 -8.85 3.49
N GLU A 25 -15.35 -8.75 2.89
CA GLU A 25 -14.19 -9.57 3.28
C GLU A 25 -13.60 -9.15 4.63
N GLN A 26 -13.58 -7.85 4.93
CA GLN A 26 -13.21 -7.37 6.25
C GLN A 26 -14.12 -7.96 7.34
N ASP A 27 -15.44 -7.93 7.12
CA ASP A 27 -16.41 -8.51 8.04
C ASP A 27 -16.21 -10.03 8.17
N ARG A 28 -15.91 -10.73 7.07
CA ARG A 28 -15.60 -12.16 7.10
C ARG A 28 -14.39 -12.46 8.01
N GLN A 29 -13.28 -11.75 7.81
CA GLN A 29 -12.05 -11.94 8.60
C GLN A 29 -12.25 -11.60 10.08
N GLN A 30 -13.12 -10.64 10.42
CA GLN A 30 -13.41 -10.28 11.81
C GLN A 30 -14.29 -11.30 12.54
N ASN A 31 -15.11 -12.05 11.82
CA ASN A 31 -16.14 -12.91 12.38
C ASN A 31 -15.88 -14.42 12.20
N GLN A 32 -14.70 -14.79 11.69
CA GLN A 32 -14.31 -16.19 11.47
C GLN A 32 -12.99 -16.53 12.16
N ILE A 33 -12.78 -17.82 12.42
CA ILE A 33 -11.50 -18.33 12.93
C ILE A 33 -10.66 -18.77 11.75
N GLU A 34 -9.56 -18.06 11.52
CA GLU A 34 -8.60 -18.40 10.46
C GLU A 34 -7.60 -19.44 10.95
N MET A 35 -7.62 -20.62 10.31
CA MET A 35 -6.78 -21.77 10.69
C MET A 35 -5.72 -22.10 9.64
N ILE A 36 -5.54 -21.25 8.65
CA ILE A 36 -4.51 -21.41 7.62
C ILE A 36 -3.19 -20.89 8.19
N ALA A 37 -2.24 -21.79 8.42
CA ALA A 37 -1.00 -21.49 9.14
C ALA A 37 -0.10 -20.43 8.47
N SER A 38 -0.25 -20.21 7.17
CA SER A 38 0.53 -19.23 6.40
C SER A 38 -0.16 -17.87 6.24
N GLU A 39 -1.45 -17.77 6.60
CA GLU A 39 -2.19 -16.51 6.53
C GLU A 39 -2.00 -15.70 7.82
N ASN A 40 -2.16 -14.39 7.72
CA ASN A 40 -2.04 -13.48 8.85
C ASN A 40 -2.83 -12.19 8.61
N ILE A 41 -3.20 -11.52 9.70
CA ILE A 41 -3.86 -10.22 9.67
C ILE A 41 -2.82 -9.15 9.98
N VAL A 42 -2.52 -8.31 8.98
CA VAL A 42 -1.55 -7.22 9.12
C VAL A 42 -2.15 -6.05 9.91
N SER A 43 -1.29 -5.23 10.52
CA SER A 43 -1.74 -4.05 11.26
C SER A 43 -2.24 -2.95 10.30
N LYS A 44 -3.10 -2.06 10.83
CA LYS A 44 -3.60 -0.89 10.09
C LYS A 44 -2.46 -0.03 9.51
N ALA A 45 -1.35 0.12 10.25
CA ALA A 45 -0.20 0.89 9.80
C ALA A 45 0.48 0.27 8.55
N VAL A 46 0.50 -1.07 8.43
CA VAL A 46 1.04 -1.75 7.23
C VAL A 46 0.14 -1.50 6.02
N ILE A 47 -1.19 -1.58 6.21
CA ILE A 47 -2.18 -1.31 5.15
C ILE A 47 -2.05 0.15 4.67
N GLU A 48 -1.96 1.10 5.60
CA GLU A 48 -1.79 2.53 5.28
C GLU A 48 -0.52 2.77 4.45
N ALA A 49 0.60 2.13 4.80
CA ALA A 49 1.86 2.28 4.07
C ALA A 49 1.79 1.70 2.64
N GLN A 50 1.11 0.55 2.44
CA GLN A 50 0.96 -0.06 1.11
C GLN A 50 0.16 0.80 0.13
N GLY A 51 -0.83 1.56 0.62
CA GLY A 51 -1.70 2.41 -0.19
C GLY A 51 -1.18 3.82 -0.48
N THR A 52 0.13 4.08 -0.32
CA THR A 52 0.69 5.43 -0.46
C THR A 52 1.17 5.75 -1.88
N VAL A 53 1.46 7.03 -2.11
CA VAL A 53 2.05 7.54 -3.36
C VAL A 53 3.42 6.95 -3.69
N LEU A 54 4.06 6.22 -2.78
CA LEU A 54 5.30 5.50 -3.06
C LEU A 54 5.12 4.51 -4.22
N THR A 55 3.90 3.97 -4.41
CA THR A 55 3.56 3.09 -5.54
C THR A 55 3.80 3.70 -6.92
N ASN A 56 3.82 5.04 -7.02
CA ASN A 56 4.00 5.73 -8.29
C ASN A 56 5.48 5.82 -8.70
N LYS A 57 6.41 5.51 -7.80
CA LYS A 57 7.84 5.74 -8.03
C LYS A 57 8.54 4.49 -8.57
N TYR A 58 9.14 4.64 -9.74
CA TYR A 58 10.14 3.72 -10.24
C TYR A 58 11.51 4.02 -9.62
N ALA A 59 12.12 3.05 -8.93
CA ALA A 59 13.33 3.23 -8.13
C ALA A 59 14.35 2.08 -8.33
N GLU A 60 14.63 1.71 -9.58
CA GLU A 60 15.62 0.67 -9.89
C GLU A 60 17.03 1.03 -9.38
N GLY A 61 17.75 0.02 -8.87
CA GLY A 61 19.04 0.17 -8.22
C GLY A 61 18.90 0.09 -6.69
N TYR A 62 19.91 0.57 -5.97
CA TYR A 62 19.93 0.63 -4.51
C TYR A 62 19.91 2.08 -4.02
N PRO A 63 19.63 2.35 -2.72
CA PRO A 63 19.72 3.69 -2.17
C PRO A 63 21.05 4.37 -2.51
N SER A 64 21.00 5.64 -2.92
CA SER A 64 22.15 6.41 -3.44
C SER A 64 22.82 5.88 -4.72
N ARG A 65 22.30 4.80 -5.32
CA ARG A 65 22.79 4.17 -6.55
C ARG A 65 21.63 3.78 -7.46
N ARG A 66 20.77 4.75 -7.75
CA ARG A 66 19.59 4.58 -8.60
C ARG A 66 19.92 4.82 -10.06
N TYR A 67 19.25 4.09 -10.95
CA TYR A 67 19.30 4.35 -12.40
C TYR A 67 18.44 5.57 -12.80
N TYR A 68 17.49 5.96 -11.95
CA TYR A 68 16.53 7.04 -12.20
C TYR A 68 16.55 8.08 -11.07
N GLY A 69 16.35 9.36 -11.43
CA GLY A 69 16.28 10.47 -10.48
C GLY A 69 14.98 10.53 -9.66
N GLY A 70 14.95 11.44 -8.68
CA GLY A 70 13.77 11.74 -7.84
C GLY A 70 13.44 10.67 -6.79
N CYS A 71 14.43 9.90 -6.36
CA CYS A 71 14.25 8.80 -5.39
C CYS A 71 14.56 9.21 -3.95
N GLU A 72 14.70 10.52 -3.65
CA GLU A 72 15.22 11.00 -2.36
C GLU A 72 14.41 10.46 -1.18
N PHE A 73 13.09 10.36 -1.31
CA PHE A 73 12.20 9.87 -0.25
C PHE A 73 11.97 8.36 -0.26
N VAL A 74 12.07 7.70 -1.42
CA VAL A 74 12.00 6.24 -1.50
C VAL A 74 13.25 5.61 -0.90
N ASP A 75 14.42 6.25 -1.09
CA ASP A 75 15.67 5.83 -0.48
C ASP A 75 15.58 5.85 1.05
N VAL A 76 14.90 6.83 1.65
CA VAL A 76 14.65 6.86 3.10
C VAL A 76 13.84 5.65 3.54
N ALA A 77 12.75 5.34 2.84
CA ALA A 77 11.90 4.19 3.16
C ALA A 77 12.66 2.86 3.04
N GLU A 78 13.42 2.67 1.96
CA GLU A 78 14.20 1.45 1.73
C GLU A 78 15.35 1.32 2.74
N GLN A 79 16.05 2.40 3.06
CA GLN A 79 17.12 2.36 4.06
C GLN A 79 16.58 2.01 5.45
N LEU A 80 15.44 2.60 5.85
CA LEU A 80 14.76 2.24 7.11
C LEU A 80 14.36 0.76 7.13
N ALA A 81 13.89 0.21 6.00
CA ALA A 81 13.55 -1.21 5.91
C ALA A 81 14.80 -2.10 6.05
N ILE A 82 15.88 -1.77 5.34
CA ILE A 82 17.17 -2.47 5.44
C ILE A 82 17.69 -2.47 6.87
N ASP A 83 17.65 -1.31 7.54
CA ASP A 83 18.20 -1.18 8.88
C ASP A 83 17.37 -1.91 9.94
N ARG A 84 16.06 -2.08 9.71
CA ARG A 84 15.16 -2.82 10.61
C ARG A 84 15.15 -4.34 10.36
N ALA A 85 15.52 -4.76 9.17
CA ALA A 85 15.54 -6.18 8.79
C ALA A 85 16.82 -6.90 9.22
N LYS A 86 17.89 -6.16 9.48
CA LYS A 86 19.13 -6.66 10.09
C LYS A 86 18.92 -6.99 11.57
#